data_AF-A0A960E0M5-F1
#
_entry.id   AF-A0A960E0M5-F1
#
_cell.length_a   1.000
_cell.length_b   1.000
_cell.length_c   1.000
_cell.angle_alpha   90.00
_cell.angle_beta   90.00
_cell.angle_gamma   90.00
#
_symmetry.space_group_name_H-M   'P 1'
#
loop_
_entity.id
_entity.type
_entity.pdbx_description
1 polymer ?
#
loop_
_entity_poly.entity_id
_entity_poly.type
_entity_poly.pdbx_seq_one_letter_code
_entity_poly.pdbx_strand_id
1 'polypeptide(L)'
;ALLERTGIDPGAVEDVIFGNVDSVGGQAGDIARTCWLVAGGPEHVPGTTVDRQCGSAQQAVHFAAQAVMAGVNDLVVAGGVQQMSQIPISSAMTCAQDLGFPDPFTTSPGWVERYGPDEVSQFTGAELIAEKWDISREEMEDFAIESHTRALKAQADGAFENEIAPLNGLDHDEGPREPNVEKIRSLRTLVEGGRLTAAVASQISDASASILIASEQAVKDHGLTPRARIHHLSVRGDDPIYMLTAPIPATRYALDKTGMSLDDIDAIEINEAFASVVLAWAKELHPDMAKVNPLGGAIALGHPLGATGARLMTTLLNHLEATGGRYGMQTMCEGGGQANVTIIERLG
;
A
#
# COMPACT_ATOMS: atom_id res chain seq x y z
N ALA A 1 18.74 8.89 2.15
CA ALA A 1 18.34 7.74 2.98
C ALA A 1 18.67 6.38 2.36
N LEU A 2 17.95 5.89 1.34
CA LEU A 2 18.17 4.52 0.81
C LEU A 2 19.63 4.30 0.33
N LEU A 3 20.15 5.19 -0.51
CA LEU A 3 21.52 5.10 -1.03
C LEU A 3 22.57 5.18 0.09
N GLU A 4 22.36 6.06 1.07
CA GLU A 4 23.25 6.19 2.24
C GLU A 4 23.26 4.93 3.11
N ARG A 5 22.09 4.31 3.34
CA ARG A 5 21.95 3.08 4.15
C ARG A 5 22.55 1.86 3.45
N THR A 6 22.50 1.82 2.12
CA THR A 6 22.96 0.68 1.32
C THR A 6 24.42 0.81 0.90
N GLY A 7 24.94 2.03 0.77
CA GLY A 7 26.32 2.30 0.37
C GLY A 7 26.64 1.96 -1.09
N ILE A 8 25.63 1.64 -1.91
CA ILE A 8 25.82 1.37 -3.34
C ILE A 8 26.27 2.63 -4.09
N ASP A 9 27.02 2.44 -5.18
CA ASP A 9 27.21 3.51 -6.16
C ASP A 9 25.84 3.85 -6.79
N PRO A 10 25.32 5.08 -6.65
CA PRO A 10 24.07 5.48 -7.28
C PRO A 10 24.08 5.30 -8.81
N GLY A 11 25.27 5.33 -9.44
CA GLY A 11 25.42 5.11 -10.87
C GLY A 11 25.21 3.66 -11.31
N ALA A 12 25.19 2.71 -10.38
CA ALA A 12 24.89 1.31 -10.66
C ALA A 12 23.38 1.00 -10.71
N VAL A 13 22.52 1.91 -10.25
CA VAL A 13 21.07 1.77 -10.39
C VAL A 13 20.71 1.89 -11.87
N GLU A 14 19.90 0.96 -12.37
CA GLU A 14 19.55 0.89 -13.79
C GLU A 14 18.15 1.42 -14.10
N ASP A 15 17.28 1.50 -13.09
CA ASP A 15 15.97 2.16 -13.19
C ASP A 15 15.43 2.57 -11.81
N VAL A 16 14.55 3.56 -11.80
CA VAL A 16 13.80 4.02 -10.64
C VAL A 16 12.31 3.92 -10.94
N ILE A 17 11.61 3.01 -10.29
CA ILE A 17 10.18 2.78 -10.52
C ILE A 17 9.40 3.26 -9.30
N PHE A 18 8.58 4.30 -9.45
CA PHE A 18 7.79 4.85 -8.35
C PHE A 18 6.29 4.81 -8.62
N GLY A 19 5.53 4.40 -7.61
CA GLY A 19 4.08 4.55 -7.58
C GLY A 19 3.66 6.00 -7.29
N ASN A 20 2.71 6.53 -8.04
CA ASN A 20 2.04 7.79 -7.76
C ASN A 20 0.64 7.80 -8.40
N VAL A 21 -0.40 8.07 -7.59
CA VAL A 21 -1.80 7.97 -8.06
C VAL A 21 -2.26 9.29 -8.66
N ASP A 22 -2.17 10.37 -7.90
CA ASP A 22 -2.61 11.69 -8.36
C ASP A 22 -1.45 12.43 -9.02
N SER A 23 -1.11 12.00 -10.23
CA SER A 23 -0.04 12.58 -11.06
C SER A 23 -0.42 13.95 -11.63
N VAL A 24 -0.56 14.93 -10.74
CA VAL A 24 -0.93 16.32 -11.02
C VAL A 24 0.09 17.26 -10.39
N GLY A 25 0.37 18.38 -11.06
CA GLY A 25 1.25 19.43 -10.54
C GLY A 25 2.66 18.91 -10.25
N GLY A 26 3.14 19.10 -9.02
CA GLY A 26 4.47 18.68 -8.60
C GLY A 26 4.71 17.15 -8.59
N GLN A 27 3.66 16.35 -8.72
CA GLN A 27 3.74 14.88 -8.81
C GLN A 27 3.55 14.37 -10.25
N ALA A 28 3.36 15.25 -11.22
CA ALA A 28 3.17 14.91 -12.63
C ALA A 28 4.50 14.84 -13.40
N GLY A 29 4.44 14.39 -14.65
CA GLY A 29 5.59 14.46 -15.56
C GLY A 29 6.75 13.54 -15.18
N ASP A 30 6.40 12.35 -14.70
CA ASP A 30 7.32 11.31 -14.22
C ASP A 30 8.08 11.68 -12.93
N ILE A 31 7.37 11.56 -11.80
CA ILE A 31 7.90 11.85 -10.46
C ILE A 31 9.07 10.93 -10.08
N ALA A 32 9.09 9.68 -10.56
CA ALA A 32 10.19 8.75 -10.37
C ALA A 32 11.54 9.33 -10.86
N ARG A 33 11.53 9.89 -12.08
CA ARG A 33 12.71 10.51 -12.66
C ARG A 33 13.06 11.82 -11.96
N THR A 34 12.07 12.68 -11.72
CA THR A 34 12.35 14.00 -11.15
C THR A 34 12.82 13.91 -9.69
N CYS A 35 12.26 13.01 -8.87
CA CYS A 35 12.71 12.82 -7.50
C CYS A 35 14.13 12.26 -7.43
N TRP A 36 14.50 11.35 -8.34
CA TRP A 36 15.87 10.82 -8.44
C TRP A 36 16.88 11.92 -8.73
N LEU A 37 16.61 12.76 -9.74
CA LEU A 37 17.49 13.87 -10.11
C LEU A 37 17.61 14.91 -9.00
N VAL A 38 16.50 15.27 -8.35
CA VAL A 38 16.50 16.22 -7.22
C VAL A 38 17.26 15.67 -6.01
N ALA A 39 17.23 14.36 -5.79
CA ALA A 39 18.03 13.69 -4.77
C ALA A 39 19.55 13.63 -5.09
N GLY A 40 19.98 14.18 -6.24
CA GLY A 40 21.37 14.17 -6.68
C GLY A 40 21.81 12.88 -7.36
N GLY A 41 20.85 12.05 -7.78
CA GLY A 41 21.10 10.82 -8.53
C GLY A 41 21.71 11.08 -9.92
N PRO A 42 22.58 10.20 -10.43
CA PRO A 42 23.19 10.36 -11.76
C PRO A 42 22.17 10.45 -12.89
N GLU A 43 22.45 11.34 -13.86
CA GLU A 43 21.54 11.65 -14.95
C GLU A 43 21.27 10.48 -15.90
N HIS A 44 22.17 9.49 -15.99
CA HIS A 44 21.99 8.35 -16.89
C HIS A 44 20.96 7.34 -16.39
N VAL A 45 20.58 7.37 -15.11
CA VAL A 45 19.65 6.41 -14.51
C VAL A 45 18.21 6.84 -14.82
N PRO A 46 17.44 6.09 -15.63
CA PRO A 46 16.06 6.46 -15.97
C PRO A 46 15.13 6.37 -14.76
N GLY A 47 13.90 6.85 -14.95
CA GLY A 47 12.82 6.61 -14.02
C GLY A 47 11.52 6.34 -14.77
N THR A 48 10.59 5.65 -14.10
CA THR A 48 9.23 5.42 -14.59
C THR A 48 8.23 5.51 -13.45
N THR A 49 7.24 6.38 -13.59
CA THR A 49 6.11 6.50 -12.69
C THR A 49 4.98 5.55 -13.11
N VAL A 50 4.41 4.82 -12.16
CA VAL A 50 3.32 3.87 -12.40
C VAL A 50 2.10 4.16 -11.55
N ASP A 51 0.92 3.94 -12.13
CA ASP A 51 -0.38 4.05 -11.46
C ASP A 51 -1.11 2.70 -11.50
N ARG A 52 -1.25 2.09 -10.32
CA ARG A 52 -2.21 1.04 -10.01
C ARG A 52 -3.01 1.41 -8.76
N GLN A 53 -3.50 2.65 -8.72
CA GLN A 53 -4.28 3.18 -7.61
C GLN A 53 -3.53 2.96 -6.28
N CYS A 54 -4.20 2.53 -5.21
CA CYS A 54 -3.57 2.26 -3.92
C CYS A 54 -2.37 1.29 -3.99
N GLY A 55 -2.34 0.41 -5.00
CA GLY A 55 -1.32 -0.61 -5.27
C GLY A 55 -0.04 -0.09 -5.92
N SER A 56 0.02 1.19 -6.30
CA SER A 56 1.07 1.72 -7.18
C SER A 56 2.50 1.43 -6.73
N ALA A 57 2.85 1.65 -5.45
CA ALA A 57 4.18 1.32 -4.96
C ALA A 57 4.43 -0.19 -4.83
N GLN A 58 3.41 -1.00 -4.51
CA GLN A 58 3.57 -2.45 -4.52
C GLN A 58 3.77 -2.97 -5.95
N GLN A 59 3.07 -2.36 -6.92
CA GLN A 59 3.27 -2.64 -8.33
C GLN A 59 4.65 -2.21 -8.83
N ALA A 60 5.19 -1.10 -8.33
CA ALA A 60 6.57 -0.69 -8.62
C ALA A 60 7.58 -1.75 -8.17
N VAL A 61 7.39 -2.32 -6.96
CA VAL A 61 8.20 -3.47 -6.48
C VAL A 61 8.02 -4.68 -7.39
N HIS A 62 6.80 -4.98 -7.85
CA HIS A 62 6.54 -6.08 -8.79
C HIS A 62 7.27 -5.88 -10.12
N PHE A 63 7.24 -4.69 -10.71
CA PHE A 63 7.94 -4.41 -11.96
C PHE A 63 9.46 -4.47 -11.81
N ALA A 64 10.01 -3.94 -10.72
CA ALA A 64 11.43 -4.06 -10.42
C ALA A 64 11.86 -5.53 -10.27
N ALA A 65 11.07 -6.33 -9.54
CA ALA A 65 11.32 -7.75 -9.39
C ALA A 65 11.21 -8.52 -10.71
N GLN A 66 10.20 -8.20 -11.53
CA GLN A 66 10.00 -8.82 -12.84
C GLN A 66 11.13 -8.47 -13.81
N ALA A 67 11.65 -7.25 -13.78
CA ALA A 67 12.81 -6.83 -14.56
C ALA A 67 14.06 -7.62 -14.17
N VAL A 68 14.29 -7.80 -12.87
CA VAL A 68 15.36 -8.65 -12.33
C VAL A 68 15.18 -10.11 -12.73
N MET A 69 13.98 -10.67 -12.59
CA MET A 69 13.68 -12.05 -12.96
C MET A 69 13.84 -12.30 -14.47
N ALA A 70 13.58 -11.29 -15.30
CA ALA A 70 13.76 -11.36 -16.74
C ALA A 70 15.22 -11.16 -17.20
N GLY A 71 16.12 -10.76 -16.28
CA GLY A 71 17.53 -10.50 -16.58
C GLY A 71 17.76 -9.23 -17.42
N VAL A 72 16.81 -8.28 -17.40
CA VAL A 72 16.95 -6.98 -18.07
C VAL A 72 17.53 -5.91 -17.16
N ASN A 73 17.41 -6.10 -15.85
CA ASN A 73 18.01 -5.24 -14.83
C ASN A 73 18.59 -6.09 -13.70
N ASP A 74 19.64 -5.62 -13.05
CA ASP A 74 20.31 -6.20 -11.91
C ASP A 74 20.09 -5.39 -10.63
N LEU A 75 19.93 -4.05 -10.73
CA LEU A 75 19.77 -3.18 -9.56
C LEU A 75 18.75 -2.06 -9.83
N VAL A 76 17.62 -2.11 -9.12
CA VAL A 76 16.47 -1.20 -9.33
C VAL A 76 16.02 -0.59 -8.02
N VAL A 77 15.75 0.71 -8.01
CA VAL A 77 15.08 1.39 -6.90
C VAL A 77 13.58 1.37 -7.17
N ALA A 78 12.82 0.70 -6.30
CA ALA A 78 11.37 0.67 -6.35
C ALA A 78 10.78 1.46 -5.19
N GLY A 79 9.63 2.09 -5.37
CA GLY A 79 9.02 2.84 -4.28
C GLY A 79 7.73 3.53 -4.67
N GLY A 80 7.45 4.63 -4.00
CA GLY A 80 6.38 5.52 -4.38
C GLY A 80 6.28 6.72 -3.46
N VAL A 81 5.48 7.68 -3.89
CA VAL A 81 5.24 8.94 -3.20
C VAL A 81 3.78 9.32 -3.36
N GLN A 82 3.23 9.96 -2.34
CA GLN A 82 1.97 10.69 -2.46
C GLN A 82 1.96 11.83 -1.45
N GLN A 83 1.55 13.02 -1.88
CA GLN A 83 1.38 14.20 -1.05
C GLN A 83 -0.08 14.68 -1.09
N MET A 84 -0.91 14.03 -0.30
CA MET A 84 -2.35 14.26 -0.29
C MET A 84 -2.78 15.58 0.38
N SER A 85 -1.93 16.18 1.21
CA SER A 85 -2.18 17.49 1.80
C SER A 85 -2.22 18.62 0.76
N GLN A 86 -1.47 18.46 -0.34
CA GLN A 86 -1.42 19.41 -1.45
C GLN A 86 -2.25 18.98 -2.65
N ILE A 87 -2.24 17.67 -2.96
CA ILE A 87 -2.98 17.09 -4.08
C ILE A 87 -3.97 16.05 -3.50
N PRO A 88 -5.20 16.47 -3.17
CA PRO A 88 -6.20 15.57 -2.59
C PRO A 88 -6.47 14.33 -3.48
N ILE A 89 -6.90 13.24 -2.85
CA ILE A 89 -7.33 12.03 -3.58
C ILE A 89 -8.34 12.36 -4.69
N SER A 90 -8.22 11.68 -5.82
CA SER A 90 -9.04 11.85 -7.02
C SER A 90 -8.78 13.12 -7.82
N SER A 91 -7.79 13.95 -7.43
CA SER A 91 -7.41 15.14 -8.19
C SER A 91 -7.06 14.82 -9.65
N ALA A 92 -6.38 13.69 -9.92
CA ALA A 92 -6.06 13.29 -11.30
C ALA A 92 -7.30 12.90 -12.11
N MET A 93 -8.34 12.38 -11.45
CA MET A 93 -9.59 11.98 -12.11
C MET A 93 -10.43 13.19 -12.51
N THR A 94 -10.36 14.29 -11.76
CA THR A 94 -11.22 15.47 -11.95
C THR A 94 -10.48 16.69 -12.53
N CYS A 95 -9.17 16.62 -12.75
CA CYS A 95 -8.37 17.77 -13.20
C CYS A 95 -8.74 18.31 -14.59
N ALA A 96 -9.47 17.52 -15.39
CA ALA A 96 -9.90 17.87 -16.75
C ALA A 96 -11.36 18.32 -16.84
N GLN A 97 -12.00 18.66 -15.72
CA GLN A 97 -13.39 19.14 -15.68
C GLN A 97 -13.64 20.35 -16.60
N ASP A 98 -12.73 21.33 -16.59
CA ASP A 98 -12.81 22.51 -17.45
C ASP A 98 -12.64 22.20 -18.95
N LEU A 99 -12.11 21.02 -19.28
CA LEU A 99 -11.99 20.50 -20.65
C LEU A 99 -13.21 19.67 -21.08
N GLY A 100 -14.23 19.55 -20.22
CA GLY A 100 -15.43 18.76 -20.47
C GLY A 100 -15.33 17.28 -20.08
N PHE A 101 -14.29 16.90 -19.34
CA PHE A 101 -14.09 15.54 -18.83
C PHE A 101 -14.27 15.53 -17.31
N PRO A 102 -15.50 15.24 -16.80
CA PRO A 102 -15.78 15.38 -15.37
C PRO A 102 -15.04 14.38 -14.50
N ASP A 103 -14.94 13.14 -15.00
CA ASP A 103 -14.30 11.98 -14.40
C ASP A 103 -14.12 10.87 -15.48
N PRO A 104 -13.41 9.76 -15.19
CA PRO A 104 -13.16 8.68 -16.15
C PRO A 104 -14.40 7.84 -16.55
N PHE A 105 -15.52 7.96 -15.84
CA PHE A 105 -16.63 7.02 -15.87
C PHE A 105 -17.90 7.61 -16.50
N THR A 106 -18.34 8.78 -16.02
CA THR A 106 -19.65 9.38 -16.30
C THR A 106 -19.89 9.60 -17.80
N THR A 107 -18.85 9.95 -18.55
CA THR A 107 -18.96 10.23 -20.00
C THR A 107 -18.52 9.05 -20.88
N SER A 108 -18.16 7.91 -20.29
CA SER A 108 -17.74 6.71 -21.01
C SER A 108 -18.95 5.81 -21.34
N PRO A 109 -19.40 5.72 -22.61
CA PRO A 109 -20.63 4.99 -22.93
C PRO A 109 -20.54 3.50 -22.58
N GLY A 110 -19.37 2.89 -22.80
CA GLY A 110 -19.14 1.48 -22.47
C GLY A 110 -19.07 1.21 -20.97
N TRP A 111 -18.65 2.19 -20.17
CA TRP A 111 -18.75 2.09 -18.71
C TRP A 111 -20.20 2.12 -18.27
N VAL A 112 -20.95 3.14 -18.70
CA VAL A 112 -22.35 3.34 -18.32
C VAL A 112 -23.24 2.17 -18.74
N GLU A 113 -23.04 1.62 -19.95
CA GLU A 113 -23.78 0.45 -20.41
C GLU A 113 -23.52 -0.79 -19.54
N ARG A 114 -22.29 -0.97 -19.06
CA ARG A 114 -21.87 -2.18 -18.35
C ARG A 114 -22.10 -2.11 -16.84
N TYR A 115 -21.87 -0.95 -16.22
CA TYR A 115 -21.85 -0.78 -14.76
C TYR A 115 -22.86 0.25 -14.25
N GLY A 116 -23.56 0.93 -15.14
CA GLY A 116 -24.53 1.96 -14.78
C GLY A 116 -23.93 3.37 -14.68
N PRO A 117 -24.80 4.38 -14.52
CA PRO A 117 -24.40 5.79 -14.48
C PRO A 117 -24.05 6.29 -13.07
N ASP A 118 -24.18 5.44 -12.05
CA ASP A 118 -23.99 5.83 -10.66
C ASP A 118 -22.50 6.11 -10.36
N GLU A 119 -22.27 6.98 -9.36
CA GLU A 119 -20.92 7.37 -8.96
C GLU A 119 -20.11 6.17 -8.45
N VAL A 120 -18.88 6.04 -8.95
CA VAL A 120 -17.92 5.03 -8.50
C VAL A 120 -17.14 5.60 -7.32
N SER A 121 -17.48 5.16 -6.11
CA SER A 121 -16.95 5.70 -4.86
C SER A 121 -16.44 4.60 -3.93
N GLN A 122 -15.23 4.79 -3.40
CA GLN A 122 -14.66 3.90 -2.39
C GLN A 122 -15.49 3.84 -1.11
N PHE A 123 -16.19 4.93 -0.76
CA PHE A 123 -17.04 4.98 0.42
C PHE A 123 -18.27 4.09 0.24
N THR A 124 -18.92 4.17 -0.93
CA THR A 124 -20.03 3.29 -1.29
C THR A 124 -19.58 1.83 -1.32
N GLY A 125 -18.43 1.54 -1.93
CA GLY A 125 -17.85 0.18 -1.95
C GLY A 125 -17.62 -0.38 -0.54
N ALA A 126 -17.05 0.43 0.37
CA ALA A 126 -16.80 0.02 1.74
C ALA A 126 -18.09 -0.23 2.56
N GLU A 127 -19.16 0.54 2.32
CA GLU A 127 -20.50 0.32 2.90
C GLU A 127 -21.14 -0.97 2.36
N LEU A 128 -21.08 -1.18 1.03
CA LEU A 128 -21.59 -2.41 0.39
C LEU A 128 -20.87 -3.66 0.92
N ILE A 129 -19.58 -3.56 1.21
CA ILE A 129 -18.81 -4.64 1.86
C ILE A 129 -19.31 -4.86 3.29
N ALA A 130 -19.47 -3.79 4.09
CA ALA A 130 -19.97 -3.93 5.45
C ALA A 130 -21.37 -4.56 5.49
N GLU A 131 -22.24 -4.21 4.55
CA GLU A 131 -23.56 -4.83 4.40
C GLU A 131 -23.48 -6.30 3.98
N LYS A 132 -22.76 -6.62 2.91
CA LYS A 132 -22.69 -7.97 2.33
C LYS A 132 -22.15 -9.02 3.30
N TRP A 133 -21.16 -8.65 4.11
CA TRP A 133 -20.54 -9.55 5.10
C TRP A 133 -21.09 -9.38 6.52
N ASP A 134 -22.18 -8.61 6.67
CA ASP A 134 -22.80 -8.26 7.95
C ASP A 134 -21.75 -7.87 9.01
N ILE A 135 -20.91 -6.91 8.64
CA ILE A 135 -19.89 -6.34 9.51
C ILE A 135 -20.53 -5.16 10.22
N SER A 136 -20.66 -5.28 11.54
CA SER A 136 -21.26 -4.25 12.38
C SER A 136 -20.32 -3.05 12.53
N ARG A 137 -20.90 -1.91 12.89
CA ARG A 137 -20.14 -0.71 13.25
C ARG A 137 -19.21 -0.97 14.45
N GLU A 138 -19.68 -1.72 15.43
CA GLU A 138 -18.89 -2.05 16.63
C GLU A 138 -17.65 -2.88 16.28
N GLU A 139 -17.78 -3.92 15.43
CA GLU A 139 -16.62 -4.71 14.96
C GLU A 139 -15.58 -3.83 14.24
N MET A 140 -16.02 -2.89 13.41
CA MET A 140 -15.12 -1.96 12.71
C MET A 140 -14.43 -0.98 13.67
N GLU A 141 -15.16 -0.47 14.66
CA GLU A 141 -14.61 0.44 15.67
C GLU A 141 -13.61 -0.27 16.58
N ASP A 142 -13.88 -1.52 16.99
CA ASP A 142 -12.95 -2.35 17.77
C ASP A 142 -11.66 -2.64 16.97
N PHE A 143 -11.78 -2.94 15.68
CA PHE A 143 -10.63 -3.10 14.79
C PHE A 143 -9.79 -1.81 14.70
N ALA A 144 -10.44 -0.64 14.58
CA ALA A 144 -9.75 0.64 14.55
C ALA A 144 -9.02 0.97 15.87
N ILE A 145 -9.65 0.66 17.01
CA ILE A 145 -9.04 0.81 18.34
C ILE A 145 -7.78 -0.05 18.45
N GLU A 146 -7.84 -1.30 17.99
CA GLU A 146 -6.70 -2.20 18.00
C GLU A 146 -5.57 -1.69 17.07
N SER A 147 -5.88 -1.21 15.86
CA SER A 147 -4.87 -0.63 14.96
C SER A 147 -4.12 0.53 15.63
N HIS A 148 -4.84 1.47 16.25
CA HIS A 148 -4.22 2.58 16.97
C HIS A 148 -3.39 2.10 18.19
N THR A 149 -3.90 1.13 18.93
CA THR A 149 -3.21 0.57 20.10
C THR A 149 -1.90 -0.11 19.70
N ARG A 150 -1.91 -0.92 18.63
CA ARG A 150 -0.70 -1.56 18.09
C ARG A 150 0.29 -0.54 17.55
N ALA A 151 -0.17 0.46 16.80
CA ALA A 151 0.69 1.51 16.25
C ALA A 151 1.39 2.33 17.35
N LEU A 152 0.66 2.75 18.38
CA LEU A 152 1.25 3.47 19.52
C LEU A 152 2.25 2.61 20.29
N LYS A 153 1.93 1.33 20.50
CA LYS A 153 2.85 0.39 21.12
C LYS A 153 4.12 0.21 20.28
N ALA A 154 3.97 0.03 18.96
CA ALA A 154 5.08 -0.11 18.04
C ALA A 154 5.99 1.13 18.02
N GLN A 155 5.41 2.33 18.07
CA GLN A 155 6.16 3.57 18.24
C GLN A 155 6.91 3.61 19.57
N ALA A 156 6.24 3.30 20.68
CA ALA A 156 6.85 3.30 22.02
C ALA A 156 7.98 2.26 22.18
N ASP A 157 7.86 1.13 21.49
CA ASP A 157 8.86 0.06 21.49
C ASP A 157 10.01 0.31 20.49
N GLY A 158 9.97 1.40 19.72
CA GLY A 158 11.00 1.74 18.72
C GLY A 158 10.96 0.90 17.44
N ALA A 159 9.83 0.22 17.15
CA ALA A 159 9.72 -0.72 16.04
C ALA A 159 9.96 -0.09 14.66
N PHE A 160 9.72 1.22 14.51
CA PHE A 160 9.86 1.95 13.25
C PHE A 160 11.20 2.69 13.09
N GLU A 161 12.07 2.66 14.10
CA GLU A 161 13.34 3.44 14.08
C GLU A 161 14.27 3.04 12.94
N ASN A 162 14.25 1.76 12.53
CA ASN A 162 15.09 1.24 11.45
C ASN A 162 14.56 1.59 10.05
N GLU A 163 13.28 1.92 9.92
CA GLU A 163 12.64 2.19 8.63
C GLU A 163 12.42 3.67 8.35
N ILE A 164 11.98 4.45 9.34
CA ILE A 164 11.70 5.87 9.16
C ILE A 164 13.00 6.64 8.91
N ALA A 165 12.99 7.50 7.88
CA ALA A 165 14.04 8.46 7.62
C ALA A 165 13.49 9.85 7.93
N PRO A 166 14.04 10.57 8.93
CA PRO A 166 13.51 11.88 9.32
C PRO A 166 13.53 12.91 8.18
N LEU A 167 12.46 13.70 8.06
CA LEU A 167 12.33 14.74 7.04
C LEU A 167 11.61 15.96 7.60
N ASN A 168 12.18 17.16 7.42
CA ASN A 168 11.58 18.43 7.87
C ASN A 168 11.17 18.45 9.36
N GLY A 169 11.91 17.74 10.22
CA GLY A 169 11.60 17.64 11.65
C GLY A 169 10.53 16.61 12.00
N LEU A 170 10.01 15.86 11.01
CA LEU A 170 9.15 14.71 11.21
C LEU A 170 10.01 13.45 11.28
N ASP A 171 10.00 12.77 12.43
CA ASP A 171 10.76 11.54 12.71
C ASP A 171 9.87 10.38 13.19
N HIS A 172 8.55 10.59 13.23
CA HIS A 172 7.55 9.58 13.58
C HIS A 172 6.25 9.82 12.80
N ASP A 173 5.44 8.78 12.64
CA ASP A 173 4.09 8.90 12.07
C ASP A 173 3.18 9.72 13.01
N GLU A 174 2.53 10.77 12.48
CA GLU A 174 1.67 11.69 13.25
C GLU A 174 0.23 11.16 13.47
N GLY A 175 -0.14 10.11 12.73
CA GLY A 175 -1.49 9.56 12.67
C GLY A 175 -1.96 8.79 13.92
N PRO A 176 -1.12 7.99 14.60
CA PRO A 176 -1.52 7.24 15.78
C PRO A 176 -2.00 8.15 16.92
N ARG A 177 -3.10 7.77 17.58
CA ARG A 177 -3.76 8.55 18.63
C ARG A 177 -4.29 7.61 19.70
N GLU A 178 -4.24 8.02 20.96
CA GLU A 178 -4.84 7.24 22.06
C GLU A 178 -6.34 7.06 21.79
N PRO A 179 -6.85 5.82 21.71
CA PRO A 179 -8.26 5.60 21.39
C PRO A 179 -9.19 6.14 22.47
N ASN A 180 -10.15 6.96 22.06
CA ASN A 180 -11.25 7.41 22.91
C ASN A 180 -12.56 6.78 22.41
N VAL A 181 -13.02 5.73 23.11
CA VAL A 181 -14.19 4.92 22.73
C VAL A 181 -15.46 5.77 22.59
N GLU A 182 -15.72 6.69 23.53
CA GLU A 182 -16.87 7.58 23.47
C GLU A 182 -16.81 8.48 22.24
N LYS A 183 -15.63 9.03 21.94
CA LYS A 183 -15.42 9.87 20.78
C LYS A 183 -15.61 9.08 19.48
N ILE A 184 -15.03 7.90 19.36
CA ILE A 184 -15.15 7.02 18.18
C ILE A 184 -16.62 6.71 17.89
N ARG A 185 -17.36 6.26 18.91
CA ARG A 185 -18.80 5.95 18.82
C ARG A 185 -19.67 7.18 18.53
N SER A 186 -19.21 8.38 18.88
CA SER A 186 -19.92 9.64 18.59
C SER A 186 -19.77 10.13 17.14
N LEU A 187 -18.84 9.58 16.36
CA LEU A 187 -18.55 10.09 15.02
C LEU A 187 -19.74 9.88 14.08
N ARG A 188 -19.93 10.87 13.20
CA ARG A 188 -20.89 10.81 12.10
C ARG A 188 -20.39 9.83 11.05
N THR A 189 -21.35 9.18 10.39
CA THR A 189 -21.05 8.29 9.27
C THR A 189 -20.59 9.09 8.06
N LEU A 190 -19.76 8.46 7.21
CA LEU A 190 -19.22 9.06 5.99
C LEU A 190 -20.32 9.19 4.93
N VAL A 191 -21.22 8.20 4.87
CA VAL A 191 -22.42 8.19 4.04
C VAL A 191 -23.65 8.28 4.94
N GLU A 192 -24.67 9.04 4.55
CA GLU A 192 -25.92 9.14 5.29
C GLU A 192 -26.60 7.76 5.40
N GLY A 193 -26.93 7.34 6.63
CA GLY A 193 -27.50 6.01 6.89
C GLY A 193 -26.50 4.85 6.83
N GLY A 194 -25.22 5.12 6.56
CA GLY A 194 -24.15 4.14 6.50
C GLY A 194 -23.69 3.63 7.87
N ARG A 195 -22.63 2.80 7.87
CA ARG A 195 -21.99 2.21 9.05
C ARG A 195 -20.60 2.79 9.30
N LEU A 196 -19.90 3.24 8.25
CA LEU A 196 -18.52 3.68 8.34
C LEU A 196 -18.40 5.12 8.81
N THR A 197 -17.39 5.39 9.62
CA THR A 197 -17.01 6.73 10.10
C THR A 197 -15.53 7.01 9.77
N ALA A 198 -15.08 8.23 10.02
CA ALA A 198 -13.66 8.56 9.89
C ALA A 198 -12.74 7.74 10.82
N ALA A 199 -13.25 7.15 11.92
CA ALA A 199 -12.42 6.32 12.80
C ALA A 199 -12.08 4.95 12.19
N VAL A 200 -12.86 4.47 11.23
CA VAL A 200 -12.71 3.12 10.65
C VAL A 200 -12.21 3.17 9.20
N ALA A 201 -11.66 4.32 8.80
CA ALA A 201 -11.11 4.60 7.49
C ALA A 201 -9.65 5.04 7.62
N SER A 202 -8.83 4.76 6.62
CA SER A 202 -7.45 5.23 6.59
C SER A 202 -7.37 6.77 6.58
N GLN A 203 -6.35 7.32 7.23
CA GLN A 203 -6.12 8.76 7.24
C GLN A 203 -5.52 9.23 5.90
N ILE A 204 -5.92 10.43 5.47
CA ILE A 204 -5.23 11.17 4.40
C ILE A 204 -3.83 11.51 4.91
N SER A 205 -2.79 11.20 4.12
CA SER A 205 -1.41 11.31 4.59
C SER A 205 -0.42 11.63 3.47
N ASP A 206 0.72 12.19 3.85
CA ASP A 206 1.84 12.47 2.97
C ASP A 206 3.00 11.52 3.31
N ALA A 207 3.55 10.82 2.32
CA ALA A 207 4.79 10.08 2.52
C ALA A 207 5.46 9.71 1.19
N SER A 208 6.71 9.26 1.31
CA SER A 208 7.37 8.44 0.29
C SER A 208 8.04 7.23 0.95
N ALA A 209 8.23 6.16 0.18
CA ALA A 209 8.97 4.98 0.60
C ALA A 209 9.81 4.45 -0.57
N SER A 210 10.94 3.82 -0.27
CA SER A 210 11.86 3.31 -1.28
C SER A 210 12.55 2.03 -0.81
N ILE A 211 12.68 1.07 -1.74
CA ILE A 211 13.23 -0.27 -1.54
C ILE A 211 14.24 -0.51 -2.67
N LEU A 212 15.37 -1.10 -2.33
CA LEU A 212 16.35 -1.56 -3.31
C LEU A 212 16.05 -3.02 -3.66
N ILE A 213 15.83 -3.29 -4.95
CA ILE A 213 15.68 -4.65 -5.49
C ILE A 213 16.94 -4.99 -6.27
N ALA A 214 17.54 -6.13 -5.96
CA ALA A 214 18.81 -6.57 -6.54
C ALA A 214 18.72 -8.02 -7.01
N SER A 215 19.37 -8.32 -8.14
CA SER A 215 19.62 -9.69 -8.57
C SER A 215 20.66 -10.36 -7.68
N GLU A 216 20.78 -11.70 -7.76
CA GLU A 216 21.85 -12.42 -7.07
C GLU A 216 23.24 -11.92 -7.50
N GLN A 217 23.38 -11.49 -8.76
CA GLN A 217 24.64 -10.98 -9.29
C GLN A 217 24.96 -9.59 -8.71
N ALA A 218 24.00 -8.66 -8.71
CA ALA A 218 24.17 -7.35 -8.07
C ALA A 218 24.48 -7.45 -6.58
N VAL A 219 23.87 -8.41 -5.87
CA VAL A 219 24.18 -8.67 -4.46
C VAL A 219 25.67 -8.98 -4.27
N LYS A 220 26.26 -9.80 -5.15
CA LYS A 220 27.68 -10.15 -5.11
C LYS A 220 28.56 -8.97 -5.53
N ASP A 221 28.23 -8.31 -6.64
CA ASP A 221 29.06 -7.27 -7.24
C ASP A 221 29.15 -6.01 -6.36
N HIS A 222 28.08 -5.71 -5.64
CA HIS A 222 28.00 -4.56 -4.73
C HIS A 222 28.20 -4.91 -3.26
N GLY A 223 28.49 -6.17 -2.92
CA GLY A 223 28.73 -6.61 -1.55
C GLY A 223 27.53 -6.40 -0.62
N LEU A 224 26.31 -6.55 -1.14
CA LEU A 224 25.07 -6.36 -0.38
C LEU A 224 24.76 -7.61 0.46
N THR A 225 24.05 -7.40 1.57
CA THR A 225 23.44 -8.49 2.33
C THR A 225 21.95 -8.59 1.95
N PRO A 226 21.50 -9.68 1.32
CA PRO A 226 20.10 -9.82 0.96
C PRO A 226 19.25 -10.05 2.23
N ARG A 227 18.27 -9.19 2.47
CA ARG A 227 17.38 -9.25 3.65
C ARG A 227 16.20 -10.22 3.46
N ALA A 228 15.67 -10.27 2.24
CA ALA A 228 14.59 -11.16 1.86
C ALA A 228 14.63 -11.46 0.36
N ARG A 229 13.92 -12.52 -0.05
CA ARG A 229 13.59 -12.80 -1.46
C ARG A 229 12.10 -12.63 -1.69
N ILE A 230 11.72 -12.15 -2.87
CA ILE A 230 10.32 -12.18 -3.32
C ILE A 230 10.01 -13.61 -3.75
N HIS A 231 9.19 -14.30 -2.96
CA HIS A 231 8.78 -15.68 -3.18
C HIS A 231 7.64 -15.79 -4.20
N HIS A 232 6.69 -14.85 -4.13
CA HIS A 232 5.55 -14.79 -5.05
C HIS A 232 5.13 -13.35 -5.32
N LEU A 233 4.67 -13.11 -6.55
CA LEU A 233 4.01 -11.87 -6.94
C LEU A 233 2.82 -12.19 -7.86
N SER A 234 1.68 -11.55 -7.62
CA SER A 234 0.51 -11.65 -8.50
C SER A 234 -0.41 -10.45 -8.36
N VAL A 235 -1.25 -10.22 -9.37
CA VAL A 235 -2.30 -9.18 -9.38
C VAL A 235 -3.61 -9.81 -9.79
N ARG A 236 -4.71 -9.57 -9.09
CA ARG A 236 -6.04 -10.04 -9.50
C ARG A 236 -7.05 -8.90 -9.51
N GLY A 237 -8.11 -9.09 -10.28
CA GLY A 237 -9.23 -8.18 -10.37
C GLY A 237 -10.52 -8.83 -9.87
N ASP A 238 -11.47 -8.00 -9.49
CA ASP A 238 -12.82 -8.32 -9.01
C ASP A 238 -13.78 -7.19 -9.43
N ASP A 239 -15.01 -7.18 -8.92
CA ASP A 239 -16.04 -6.19 -9.23
C ASP A 239 -15.57 -4.73 -8.94
N PRO A 240 -15.50 -3.85 -9.95
CA PRO A 240 -15.05 -2.48 -9.77
C PRO A 240 -16.03 -1.59 -8.99
N ILE A 241 -17.28 -2.02 -8.80
CA ILE A 241 -18.29 -1.29 -8.02
C ILE A 241 -18.16 -1.59 -6.53
N TYR A 242 -17.97 -2.86 -6.16
CA TYR A 242 -17.51 -3.20 -4.81
C TYR A 242 -16.12 -2.60 -4.54
N MET A 243 -15.31 -2.49 -5.60
CA MET A 243 -14.01 -1.81 -5.68
C MET A 243 -12.90 -2.43 -4.83
N LEU A 244 -13.20 -2.86 -3.60
CA LEU A 244 -12.21 -3.14 -2.58
C LEU A 244 -12.17 -4.61 -2.13
N THR A 245 -12.91 -5.50 -2.80
CA THR A 245 -12.98 -6.93 -2.45
C THR A 245 -11.88 -7.80 -3.03
N ALA A 246 -11.15 -7.29 -4.02
CA ALA A 246 -10.11 -8.02 -4.75
C ALA A 246 -8.98 -8.66 -3.90
N PRO A 247 -8.62 -8.18 -2.68
CA PRO A 247 -7.70 -8.90 -1.80
C PRO A 247 -8.14 -10.35 -1.53
N ILE A 248 -9.44 -10.64 -1.45
CA ILE A 248 -9.96 -12.00 -1.21
C ILE A 248 -9.55 -12.96 -2.33
N PRO A 249 -9.96 -12.77 -3.61
CA PRO A 249 -9.56 -13.67 -4.69
C PRO A 249 -8.05 -13.60 -4.97
N ALA A 250 -7.39 -12.45 -4.75
CA ALA A 250 -5.96 -12.33 -4.94
C ALA A 250 -5.16 -13.18 -3.94
N THR A 251 -5.52 -13.14 -2.65
CA THR A 251 -4.88 -13.98 -1.62
C THR A 251 -5.13 -15.46 -1.89
N ARG A 252 -6.38 -15.87 -2.19
CA ARG A 252 -6.69 -17.28 -2.55
C ARG A 252 -5.81 -17.76 -3.69
N TYR A 253 -5.71 -16.96 -4.76
CA TYR A 253 -4.87 -17.28 -5.91
C TYR A 253 -3.38 -17.42 -5.53
N ALA A 254 -2.85 -16.53 -4.70
CA ALA A 254 -1.46 -16.58 -4.29
C ALA A 254 -1.14 -17.85 -3.50
N LEU A 255 -1.97 -18.19 -2.50
CA LEU A 255 -1.85 -19.40 -1.70
C LEU A 255 -1.95 -20.66 -2.57
N ASP A 256 -2.93 -20.72 -3.48
CA ASP A 256 -3.08 -21.84 -4.42
C ASP A 256 -1.85 -22.00 -5.34
N LYS A 257 -1.22 -20.89 -5.74
CA LYS A 257 -0.04 -20.92 -6.62
C LYS A 257 1.25 -21.32 -5.92
N THR A 258 1.44 -20.90 -4.69
CA THR A 258 2.63 -21.27 -3.90
C THR A 258 2.48 -22.62 -3.23
N GLY A 259 1.24 -23.12 -3.07
CA GLY A 259 0.94 -24.30 -2.27
C GLY A 259 1.05 -24.05 -0.76
N MET A 260 1.07 -22.79 -0.34
CA MET A 260 1.12 -22.38 1.07
C MET A 260 -0.29 -22.25 1.63
N SER A 261 -0.41 -22.30 2.96
CA SER A 261 -1.59 -21.86 3.69
C SER A 261 -1.31 -20.53 4.43
N LEU A 262 -2.34 -19.92 5.01
CA LEU A 262 -2.15 -18.77 5.91
C LEU A 262 -1.38 -19.13 7.18
N ASP A 263 -1.37 -20.40 7.59
CA ASP A 263 -0.61 -20.86 8.76
C ASP A 263 0.90 -20.78 8.51
N ASP A 264 1.34 -20.91 7.25
CA ASP A 264 2.74 -20.79 6.83
C ASP A 264 3.23 -19.33 6.82
N ILE A 265 2.32 -18.35 6.88
CA ILE A 265 2.64 -16.93 6.89
C ILE A 265 2.80 -16.46 8.34
N ASP A 266 3.94 -15.84 8.65
CA ASP A 266 4.27 -15.37 10.00
C ASP A 266 3.73 -13.96 10.28
N ALA A 267 3.62 -13.13 9.24
CA ALA A 267 3.05 -11.78 9.32
C ALA A 267 2.33 -11.41 8.02
N ILE A 268 1.20 -10.72 8.15
CA ILE A 268 0.36 -10.28 7.04
C ILE A 268 0.17 -8.77 7.15
N GLU A 269 0.60 -8.03 6.12
CA GLU A 269 0.25 -6.63 5.94
C GLU A 269 -0.88 -6.53 4.90
N ILE A 270 -2.09 -6.27 5.37
CA ILE A 270 -3.24 -5.92 4.53
C ILE A 270 -3.58 -4.45 4.74
N ASN A 271 -3.54 -3.66 3.66
CA ASN A 271 -3.82 -2.23 3.76
C ASN A 271 -5.22 -1.96 4.35
N GLU A 272 -5.28 -1.14 5.40
CA GLU A 272 -6.52 -0.80 6.11
C GLU A 272 -7.20 0.42 5.49
N ALA A 273 -7.52 0.38 4.18
CA ALA A 273 -8.24 1.47 3.53
C ALA A 273 -9.56 1.78 4.27
N PHE A 274 -10.29 0.72 4.61
CA PHE A 274 -11.41 0.74 5.55
C PHE A 274 -11.43 -0.56 6.37
N ALA A 275 -11.89 -0.50 7.61
CA ALA A 275 -12.00 -1.68 8.48
C ALA A 275 -12.86 -2.79 7.85
N SER A 276 -13.92 -2.43 7.12
CA SER A 276 -14.80 -3.39 6.44
C SER A 276 -14.06 -4.26 5.41
N VAL A 277 -13.03 -3.72 4.74
CA VAL A 277 -12.21 -4.46 3.77
C VAL A 277 -11.43 -5.57 4.45
N VAL A 278 -10.72 -5.24 5.53
CA VAL A 278 -9.91 -6.21 6.28
C VAL A 278 -10.79 -7.26 6.94
N LEU A 279 -11.90 -6.84 7.54
CA LEU A 279 -12.82 -7.76 8.21
C LEU A 279 -13.57 -8.67 7.23
N ALA A 280 -13.92 -8.20 6.03
CA ALA A 280 -14.47 -9.06 4.98
C ALA A 280 -13.44 -10.09 4.50
N TRP A 281 -12.19 -9.67 4.28
CA TRP A 281 -11.09 -10.57 3.96
C TRP A 281 -10.87 -11.62 5.06
N ALA A 282 -10.93 -11.22 6.33
CA ALA A 282 -10.81 -12.13 7.47
C ALA A 282 -11.99 -13.12 7.58
N LYS A 283 -13.23 -12.68 7.30
CA LYS A 283 -14.41 -13.55 7.28
C LYS A 283 -14.36 -14.60 6.17
N GLU A 284 -13.68 -14.31 5.06
CA GLU A 284 -13.56 -15.22 3.91
C GLU A 284 -12.43 -16.24 4.03
N LEU A 285 -11.30 -15.81 4.62
CA LEU A 285 -10.06 -16.59 4.62
C LEU A 285 -9.64 -17.10 6.00
N HIS A 286 -10.27 -16.62 7.07
CA HIS A 286 -10.05 -17.06 8.45
C HIS A 286 -8.56 -17.04 8.88
N PRO A 287 -7.85 -15.91 8.70
CA PRO A 287 -6.47 -15.75 9.17
C PRO A 287 -6.39 -15.79 10.70
N ASP A 288 -5.20 -16.05 11.24
CA ASP A 288 -4.88 -15.66 12.60
C ASP A 288 -4.72 -14.12 12.67
N MET A 289 -5.70 -13.44 13.26
CA MET A 289 -5.71 -11.97 13.39
C MET A 289 -4.59 -11.41 14.27
N ALA A 290 -3.88 -12.25 15.04
CA ALA A 290 -2.66 -11.82 15.73
C ALA A 290 -1.50 -11.56 14.76
N LYS A 291 -1.51 -12.20 13.59
CA LYS A 291 -0.49 -12.04 12.52
C LYS A 291 -0.83 -10.95 11.51
N VAL A 292 -2.07 -10.45 11.53
CA VAL A 292 -2.57 -9.45 10.56
C VAL A 292 -2.34 -8.05 11.13
N ASN A 293 -1.56 -7.23 10.42
CA ASN A 293 -1.16 -5.87 10.78
C ASN A 293 -0.65 -5.79 12.25
N PRO A 294 0.40 -6.54 12.61
CA PRO A 294 0.84 -6.70 14.00
C PRO A 294 1.33 -5.38 14.62
N LEU A 295 1.72 -4.41 13.79
CA LEU A 295 2.20 -3.09 14.21
C LEU A 295 1.16 -1.97 13.99
N GLY A 296 -0.10 -2.34 13.74
CA GLY A 296 -1.16 -1.43 13.30
C GLY A 296 -1.06 -1.13 11.80
N GLY A 297 -2.12 -0.60 11.20
CA GLY A 297 -2.16 -0.30 9.77
C GLY A 297 -2.63 1.11 9.46
N ALA A 298 -3.14 1.31 8.26
CA ALA A 298 -3.41 2.61 7.68
C ALA A 298 -4.52 3.43 8.39
N ILE A 299 -5.39 2.79 9.20
CA ILE A 299 -6.33 3.53 10.06
C ILE A 299 -5.54 4.39 11.07
N ALA A 300 -4.48 3.82 11.63
CA ALA A 300 -3.62 4.53 12.57
C ALA A 300 -2.48 5.29 11.89
N LEU A 301 -1.80 4.64 10.94
CA LEU A 301 -0.53 5.09 10.39
C LEU A 301 -0.68 5.89 9.08
N GLY A 302 -1.90 6.00 8.55
CA GLY A 302 -2.19 6.74 7.33
C GLY A 302 -2.03 5.94 6.04
N HIS A 303 -2.65 6.45 4.96
CA HIS A 303 -2.62 5.86 3.63
C HIS A 303 -2.19 6.87 2.55
N PRO A 304 -0.89 7.19 2.45
CA PRO A 304 -0.34 7.95 1.34
C PRO A 304 -0.36 7.05 0.09
N LEU A 305 -1.45 7.11 -0.68
CA LEU A 305 -1.84 6.18 -1.75
C LEU A 305 -0.65 5.58 -2.51
N GLY A 306 0.05 6.41 -3.29
CA GLY A 306 1.17 6.03 -4.14
C GLY A 306 2.37 5.44 -3.40
N ALA A 307 2.55 5.71 -2.11
CA ALA A 307 3.69 5.24 -1.30
C ALA A 307 3.39 3.99 -0.46
N THR A 308 2.12 3.73 -0.17
CA THR A 308 1.72 2.77 0.88
C THR A 308 2.24 1.37 0.62
N GLY A 309 2.22 0.90 -0.63
CA GLY A 309 2.71 -0.44 -0.95
C GLY A 309 4.19 -0.69 -0.66
N ALA A 310 5.05 0.32 -0.77
CA ALA A 310 6.45 0.20 -0.39
C ALA A 310 6.63 0.39 1.13
N ARG A 311 5.81 1.24 1.77
CA ARG A 311 5.78 1.39 3.23
C ARG A 311 5.44 0.06 3.90
N LEU A 312 4.32 -0.58 3.53
CA LEU A 312 3.90 -1.86 4.10
C LEU A 312 4.97 -2.94 3.92
N MET A 313 5.64 -2.99 2.76
CA MET A 313 6.69 -3.97 2.50
C MET A 313 7.90 -3.75 3.40
N THR A 314 8.22 -2.47 3.67
CA THR A 314 9.29 -2.08 4.58
C THR A 314 8.95 -2.53 6.01
N THR A 315 7.74 -2.20 6.49
CA THR A 315 7.26 -2.61 7.82
C THR A 315 7.21 -4.13 7.98
N LEU A 316 6.68 -4.84 6.98
CA LEU A 316 6.61 -6.30 6.96
C LEU A 316 8.00 -6.93 7.12
N LEU A 317 8.98 -6.48 6.32
CA LEU A 317 10.34 -7.02 6.38
C LEU A 317 11.01 -6.77 7.74
N ASN A 318 10.94 -5.53 8.25
CA ASN A 318 11.52 -5.21 9.56
C ASN A 318 10.85 -6.02 10.69
N HIS A 319 9.52 -6.24 10.61
CA HIS A 319 8.81 -7.05 11.60
C HIS A 319 9.25 -8.52 11.56
N LEU A 320 9.41 -9.13 10.37
CA LEU A 320 9.93 -10.49 10.24
C LEU A 320 11.35 -10.62 10.81
N GLU A 321 12.21 -9.64 10.56
CA GLU A 321 13.57 -9.62 11.13
C GLU A 321 13.56 -9.50 12.66
N ALA A 322 12.72 -8.61 13.20
CA ALA A 322 12.62 -8.40 14.64
C ALA A 322 12.06 -9.62 15.40
N THR A 323 11.17 -10.38 14.75
CA THR A 323 10.48 -11.53 15.36
C THR A 323 11.09 -12.88 15.00
N GLY A 324 11.99 -12.93 14.01
CA GLY A 324 12.52 -14.17 13.45
C GLY A 324 11.55 -14.88 12.48
N GLY A 325 10.41 -14.28 12.15
CA GLY A 325 9.46 -14.81 11.16
C GLY A 325 10.11 -15.06 9.79
N ARG A 326 9.65 -16.08 9.07
CA ARG A 326 10.21 -16.50 7.79
C ARG A 326 9.43 -15.93 6.61
N TYR A 327 8.12 -16.15 6.57
CA TYR A 327 7.30 -15.75 5.42
C TYR A 327 6.38 -14.58 5.79
N GLY A 328 6.40 -13.54 4.98
CA GLY A 328 5.47 -12.42 5.08
C GLY A 328 4.60 -12.32 3.85
N MET A 329 3.34 -11.94 4.03
CA MET A 329 2.43 -11.64 2.91
C MET A 329 1.97 -10.20 2.98
N GLN A 330 1.98 -9.51 1.85
CA GLN A 330 1.38 -8.20 1.68
C GLN A 330 0.27 -8.24 0.63
N THR A 331 -0.86 -7.61 0.94
CA THR A 331 -1.96 -7.42 -0.02
C THR A 331 -2.66 -6.08 0.19
N MET A 332 -3.28 -5.53 -0.85
CA MET A 332 -4.11 -4.33 -0.70
C MET A 332 -5.24 -4.27 -1.72
N CYS A 333 -6.33 -3.61 -1.35
CA CYS A 333 -7.40 -3.24 -2.26
C CYS A 333 -7.02 -2.01 -3.07
N GLU A 334 -7.49 -1.95 -4.31
CA GLU A 334 -7.13 -0.91 -5.27
C GLU A 334 -8.36 -0.45 -6.04
N GLY A 335 -8.40 0.83 -6.41
CA GLY A 335 -9.45 1.37 -7.27
C GLY A 335 -9.64 0.55 -8.55
N GLY A 336 -10.89 0.41 -8.98
CA GLY A 336 -11.25 -0.41 -10.14
C GLY A 336 -11.31 -1.91 -9.86
N GLY A 337 -11.36 -2.34 -8.59
CA GLY A 337 -11.55 -3.74 -8.25
C GLY A 337 -10.28 -4.54 -8.43
N GLN A 338 -9.13 -4.08 -7.94
CA GLN A 338 -7.84 -4.77 -8.14
C GLN A 338 -7.10 -5.03 -6.82
N ALA A 339 -6.15 -5.96 -6.84
CA ALA A 339 -5.25 -6.22 -5.72
C ALA A 339 -3.94 -6.90 -6.15
N ASN A 340 -2.80 -6.32 -5.74
CA ASN A 340 -1.50 -6.97 -5.65
C ASN A 340 -1.45 -7.92 -4.45
N VAL A 341 -0.80 -9.07 -4.61
CA VAL A 341 -0.28 -9.91 -3.51
C VAL A 341 1.20 -10.15 -3.72
N THR A 342 1.98 -9.93 -2.67
CA THR A 342 3.40 -10.29 -2.60
C THR A 342 3.62 -11.23 -1.42
N ILE A 343 4.37 -12.31 -1.61
CA ILE A 343 4.92 -13.11 -0.50
C ILE A 343 6.42 -12.95 -0.54
N ILE A 344 7.01 -12.60 0.59
CA ILE A 344 8.46 -12.53 0.78
C ILE A 344 8.92 -13.62 1.74
N GLU A 345 10.16 -14.06 1.58
CA GLU A 345 10.85 -14.92 2.52
C GLU A 345 12.11 -14.23 3.03
N ARG A 346 12.21 -14.05 4.35
CA ARG A 346 13.40 -13.49 5.01
C ARG A 346 14.60 -14.42 4.80
N LEU A 347 15.75 -13.83 4.46
CA LEU A 347 17.01 -14.55 4.25
C LEU A 347 17.94 -14.25 5.44
N GLY A 348 18.22 -15.32 6.20
CA GLY A 348 17.58 -15.51 7.51
C GLY A 348 18.07 -14.77 8.72
#